data_AF-A0A7J2NQ62-F1
#
_entry.id   AF-A0A7J2NQ62-F1
#
_cell.length_a   1.000
_cell.length_b   1.000
_cell.length_c   1.000
_cell.angle_alpha   90.00
_cell.angle_beta   90.00
_cell.angle_gamma   90.00
#
_symmetry.space_group_name_H-M   'P 1'
#
loop_
_entity.id
_entity.type
_entity.pdbx_description
1 polymer ?
#
loop_
_entity_poly.entity_id
_entity_poly.type
_entity_poly.pdbx_seq_one_letter_code
_entity_poly.pdbx_strand_id
1 'polypeptide(L)'
;MSADFAQIELCWDINKRFSYSKRSKNKEFTTILRKEKFLDEINTRWKGVPRKFTKTVLTTNDRHRDLDEFPDIKREIDANLIEQFYNLKSPPIYYIQIGGYGFFYMGKDIAELGVPRLSGKGILRARVKTRNSRKNKYGFLVAIKLRSLKQSTQDIEEKNGREFPFK
;
A
#
# COMPACT_ATOMS: atom_id res chain seq x y z
N MET A 1 12.15 4.97 1.39
CA MET A 1 11.15 5.50 0.44
C MET A 1 9.83 5.82 1.16
N SER A 2 9.13 6.89 0.75
CA SER A 2 7.87 7.30 1.41
C SER A 2 6.59 6.91 0.65
N ALA A 3 6.70 6.62 -0.66
CA ALA A 3 5.56 6.40 -1.54
C ALA A 3 4.73 5.16 -1.18
N ASP A 4 3.40 5.31 -1.26
CA ASP A 4 2.44 4.22 -1.18
C ASP A 4 2.20 3.72 -2.62
N PHE A 5 2.50 2.44 -2.91
CA PHE A 5 2.29 1.86 -4.25
C PHE A 5 0.80 1.57 -4.50
N ALA A 6 0.07 1.26 -3.43
CA ALA A 6 -1.38 1.27 -3.42
C ALA A 6 -1.89 1.58 -2.01
N GLN A 7 -3.08 2.18 -1.94
CA GLN A 7 -3.78 2.45 -0.69
C GLN A 7 -5.28 2.30 -0.86
N ILE A 8 -5.95 1.72 0.14
CA ILE A 8 -7.41 1.64 0.22
C ILE A 8 -7.89 2.06 1.62
N GLU A 9 -9.15 2.46 1.71
CA GLU A 9 -9.81 2.75 2.98
C GLU A 9 -10.56 1.52 3.48
N LEU A 10 -10.57 1.35 4.80
CA LEU A 10 -11.38 0.37 5.49
C LEU A 10 -12.73 0.98 5.89
N CYS A 11 -13.74 0.13 5.92
CA CYS A 11 -15.01 0.38 6.58
C CYS A 11 -15.10 -0.46 7.84
N TRP A 12 -16.02 -0.11 8.74
CA TRP A 12 -16.30 -0.91 9.92
C TRP A 12 -17.81 -0.97 10.16
N ASP A 13 -18.31 -2.13 10.55
CA ASP A 13 -19.65 -2.32 11.11
C ASP A 13 -19.64 -3.37 12.23
N ILE A 14 -20.65 -3.35 13.10
CA ILE A 14 -20.69 -4.20 14.30
C ILE A 14 -20.67 -5.70 13.99
N ASN A 15 -21.22 -6.11 12.84
CA ASN A 15 -21.37 -7.52 12.48
C ASN A 15 -20.12 -8.05 11.75
N LYS A 16 -19.52 -7.23 10.88
CA LYS A 16 -18.38 -7.63 10.01
C LYS A 16 -17.04 -7.13 10.51
N ARG A 17 -17.01 -6.29 11.54
CA ARG A 17 -15.83 -5.54 11.99
C ARG A 17 -15.20 -4.78 10.82
N PHE A 18 -13.87 -4.72 10.73
CA PHE A 18 -13.22 -4.07 9.60
C PHE A 18 -13.40 -4.87 8.31
N SER A 19 -13.68 -4.14 7.23
CA SER A 19 -13.78 -4.66 5.88
C SER A 19 -13.15 -3.68 4.88
N TYR A 20 -12.72 -4.18 3.72
CA TYR A 20 -12.24 -3.32 2.64
C TYR A 20 -13.39 -2.50 2.06
N SER A 21 -13.21 -1.19 1.90
CA SER A 21 -14.25 -0.31 1.36
C SER A 21 -14.66 -0.75 -0.05
N LYS A 22 -15.96 -1.00 -0.22
CA LYS A 22 -16.56 -1.29 -1.54
C LYS A 22 -16.43 -0.15 -2.54
N ARG A 23 -16.16 1.07 -2.05
CA ARG A 23 -15.93 2.26 -2.89
C ARG A 23 -14.50 2.32 -3.44
N SER A 24 -13.61 1.42 -3.01
CA SER A 24 -12.26 1.36 -3.56
C SER A 24 -12.29 1.06 -5.06
N LYS A 25 -11.65 1.92 -5.85
CA LYS A 25 -11.44 1.68 -7.27
C LYS A 25 -10.29 0.70 -7.55
N ASN A 26 -9.47 0.39 -6.54
CA ASN A 26 -8.31 -0.49 -6.69
C ASN A 26 -8.68 -1.93 -6.28
N LYS A 27 -9.32 -2.65 -7.21
CA LYS A 27 -9.84 -4.00 -6.98
C LYS A 27 -8.70 -5.02 -6.88
N GLU A 28 -7.65 -4.83 -7.69
CA GLU A 28 -6.47 -5.70 -7.76
C GLU A 28 -5.74 -5.71 -6.40
N PHE A 29 -5.58 -4.55 -5.77
CA PHE A 29 -4.97 -4.50 -4.45
C PHE A 29 -5.84 -5.18 -3.39
N THR A 30 -7.17 -5.08 -3.50
CA THR A 30 -8.08 -5.81 -2.59
C THR A 30 -7.96 -7.32 -2.78
N THR A 31 -7.77 -7.80 -4.01
CA THR A 31 -7.50 -9.22 -4.31
C THR A 31 -6.21 -9.69 -3.64
N ILE A 32 -5.12 -8.91 -3.76
CA ILE A 32 -3.85 -9.20 -3.08
C ILE A 32 -4.05 -9.29 -1.56
N LEU A 33 -4.69 -8.28 -0.97
CA LEU A 33 -4.89 -8.23 0.48
C LEU A 33 -5.73 -9.40 1.03
N ARG A 34 -6.69 -9.91 0.24
CA ARG A 34 -7.47 -11.11 0.58
C ARG A 34 -6.61 -12.38 0.53
N LYS A 35 -5.83 -12.57 -0.54
CA LYS A 35 -4.88 -13.70 -0.66
C LYS A 35 -3.92 -13.73 0.53
N GLU A 36 -3.47 -12.54 0.91
CA GLU A 36 -2.56 -12.27 2.01
C GLU A 36 -3.19 -12.34 3.41
N LYS A 37 -4.51 -12.59 3.51
CA LYS A 37 -5.29 -12.64 4.76
C LYS A 37 -5.03 -11.45 5.69
N PHE A 38 -4.71 -10.28 5.15
CA PHE A 38 -4.28 -9.15 5.97
C PHE A 38 -5.46 -8.54 6.75
N LEU A 39 -6.69 -8.71 6.26
CA LEU A 39 -7.89 -8.28 6.99
C LEU A 39 -8.09 -9.07 8.29
N ASP A 40 -7.74 -10.36 8.29
CA ASP A 40 -7.90 -11.23 9.47
C ASP A 40 -6.93 -10.78 10.57
N GLU A 41 -5.71 -10.42 10.18
CA GLU A 41 -4.71 -9.83 11.08
C GLU A 41 -5.19 -8.49 11.65
N ILE A 42 -5.76 -7.61 10.81
CA ILE A 42 -6.34 -6.34 11.24
C ILE A 42 -7.45 -6.59 12.26
N ASN A 43 -8.43 -7.43 11.94
CA ASN A 43 -9.54 -7.76 12.84
C ASN A 43 -9.12 -8.55 14.08
N THR A 44 -7.92 -9.13 14.08
CA THR A 44 -7.33 -9.78 15.26
C THR A 44 -6.72 -8.76 16.20
N ARG A 45 -5.96 -7.79 15.68
CA ARG A 45 -5.27 -6.78 16.52
C ARG A 45 -6.16 -5.60 16.89
N TRP A 46 -7.02 -5.15 15.99
CA TRP A 46 -7.95 -4.04 16.20
C TRP A 46 -9.32 -4.55 16.66
N LYS A 47 -9.47 -4.73 17.98
CA LYS A 47 -10.70 -5.22 18.60
C LYS A 47 -11.68 -4.12 19.03
N GLY A 48 -11.21 -2.89 19.17
CA GLY A 48 -12.01 -1.76 19.62
C GLY A 48 -13.14 -1.38 18.65
N VAL A 49 -14.09 -0.59 19.16
CA VAL A 49 -15.17 0.01 18.35
C VAL A 49 -14.76 1.42 17.93
N PRO A 50 -14.46 1.65 16.64
CA PRO A 50 -13.98 2.93 16.14
C PRO A 50 -15.08 4.00 16.12
N ARG A 51 -14.85 5.12 16.83
CA ARG A 51 -15.81 6.23 16.93
C ARG A 51 -16.16 6.82 15.57
N LYS A 52 -15.21 6.79 14.62
CA LYS A 52 -15.45 7.23 13.24
C LYS A 52 -16.72 6.66 12.61
N PHE A 53 -17.03 5.40 12.89
CA PHE A 53 -18.12 4.69 12.22
C PHE A 53 -19.39 4.58 13.07
N THR A 54 -19.32 4.92 14.36
CA THR A 54 -20.46 4.80 15.28
C THR A 54 -21.03 6.15 15.73
N LYS A 55 -20.31 7.25 15.57
CA LYS A 55 -20.80 8.59 15.95
C LYS A 55 -21.21 9.39 14.71
N THR A 56 -22.31 10.12 14.84
CA THR A 56 -22.81 11.04 13.83
C THR A 56 -21.98 12.32 13.74
N VAL A 57 -21.57 12.86 14.91
CA VAL A 57 -20.71 14.04 15.02
C VAL A 57 -19.39 13.65 15.69
N LEU A 58 -18.28 13.92 15.01
CA LEU A 58 -16.93 13.56 15.46
C LEU A 58 -16.23 14.75 16.11
N THR A 59 -15.79 14.55 17.34
CA THR A 59 -14.98 15.52 18.10
C THR A 59 -13.48 15.24 17.94
N THR A 60 -12.67 16.18 18.44
CA THR A 60 -11.20 16.02 18.51
C THR A 60 -10.82 14.83 19.39
N ASN A 61 -11.51 14.64 20.53
CA ASN A 61 -11.25 13.54 21.44
C ASN A 61 -11.59 12.18 20.80
N ASP A 62 -12.66 12.10 20.01
CA ASP A 62 -13.00 10.88 19.27
C ASP A 62 -11.89 10.50 18.28
N ARG A 63 -11.33 11.49 17.56
CA ARG A 63 -10.21 11.26 16.64
C ARG A 63 -8.96 10.78 17.38
N HIS A 64 -8.59 11.44 18.49
CA HIS A 64 -7.40 11.06 19.25
C HIS A 64 -7.55 9.66 19.85
N ARG A 65 -8.72 9.36 20.44
CA ARG A 65 -9.04 8.01 20.90
C ARG A 65 -8.87 6.97 19.80
N ASP A 66 -9.43 7.21 18.60
CA ASP A 66 -9.28 6.28 17.49
C ASP A 66 -7.82 6.18 16.98
N LEU A 67 -7.00 7.24 17.10
CA LEU A 67 -5.57 7.18 16.78
C LEU A 67 -4.78 6.35 17.80
N ASP A 68 -5.15 6.43 19.08
CA ASP A 68 -4.46 5.77 20.19
C ASP A 68 -4.88 4.30 20.33
N GLU A 69 -6.18 3.99 20.22
CA GLU A 69 -6.74 2.63 20.38
C GLU A 69 -6.44 1.71 19.18
N PHE A 70 -6.13 2.26 18.01
CA PHE A 70 -5.92 1.50 16.78
C PHE A 70 -4.50 1.74 16.24
N PRO A 71 -3.47 1.19 16.92
CA PRO A 71 -2.09 1.41 16.56
C PRO A 71 -1.77 0.83 15.18
N ASP A 72 -0.75 1.40 14.55
CA ASP A 72 -0.19 0.92 13.28
C ASP A 72 0.06 -0.61 13.29
N ILE A 73 -0.50 -1.30 12.31
CA ILE A 73 -0.14 -2.71 12.03
C ILE A 73 0.79 -2.71 10.83
N LYS A 74 1.96 -3.33 10.97
CA LYS A 74 2.97 -3.44 9.92
C LYS A 74 3.35 -4.91 9.76
N ARG A 75 3.26 -5.42 8.54
CA ARG A 75 3.75 -6.74 8.17
C ARG A 75 4.75 -6.61 7.05
N GLU A 76 5.92 -7.23 7.21
CA GLU A 76 6.93 -7.30 6.16
C GLU A 76 6.49 -8.23 5.03
N ILE A 77 6.85 -7.85 3.81
CA ILE A 77 6.56 -8.59 2.59
C ILE A 77 7.75 -8.49 1.66
N ASP A 78 7.83 -9.39 0.68
CA ASP A 78 8.76 -9.24 -0.44
C ASP A 78 8.20 -8.31 -1.52
N ALA A 79 9.08 -7.65 -2.27
CA ALA A 79 8.71 -6.80 -3.40
C ALA A 79 7.91 -7.55 -4.48
N ASN A 80 8.02 -8.89 -4.56
CA ASN A 80 7.18 -9.74 -5.43
C ASN A 80 5.67 -9.50 -5.22
N LEU A 81 5.22 -9.16 -4.02
CA LEU A 81 3.80 -8.85 -3.82
C LEU A 81 3.36 -7.55 -4.53
N ILE A 82 4.27 -6.58 -4.65
CA ILE A 82 4.05 -5.36 -5.44
C ILE A 82 4.01 -5.74 -6.93
N GLU A 83 4.93 -6.59 -7.41
CA GLU A 83 4.90 -7.10 -8.79
C GLU A 83 3.56 -7.78 -9.11
N GLN A 84 3.11 -8.71 -8.25
CA GLN A 84 1.82 -9.40 -8.42
C GLN A 84 0.66 -8.41 -8.50
N PHE A 85 0.65 -7.37 -7.65
CA PHE A 85 -0.36 -6.32 -7.71
C PHE A 85 -0.38 -5.60 -9.08
N TYR A 86 0.79 -5.20 -9.59
CA TYR A 86 0.88 -4.49 -10.87
C TYR A 86 0.59 -5.39 -12.07
N ASN A 87 0.96 -6.67 -12.01
CA ASN A 87 0.64 -7.65 -13.07
C ASN A 87 -0.85 -8.02 -13.10
N LEU A 88 -1.60 -7.85 -12.00
CA LEU A 88 -3.06 -8.06 -11.98
C LEU A 88 -3.86 -6.93 -12.67
N LYS A 89 -3.21 -5.81 -13.00
CA LYS A 89 -3.87 -4.72 -13.74
C LYS A 89 -4.20 -5.17 -15.17
N SER A 90 -5.11 -4.45 -15.80
CA SER A 90 -5.48 -4.67 -17.20
C SER A 90 -5.27 -3.37 -17.98
N PRO A 91 -4.24 -3.29 -18.86
CA PRO A 91 -3.26 -4.33 -19.14
C PRO A 91 -2.26 -4.57 -17.98
N PRO A 92 -1.62 -5.76 -17.92
CA PRO A 92 -0.57 -6.03 -16.94
C PRO A 92 0.62 -5.08 -17.09
N ILE A 93 1.16 -4.62 -15.97
CA ILE A 93 2.33 -3.73 -15.96
C ILE A 93 3.58 -4.55 -15.65
N TYR A 94 4.54 -4.58 -16.58
CA TYR A 94 5.76 -5.39 -16.50
C TYR A 94 7.03 -4.60 -16.21
N TYR A 95 6.98 -3.27 -16.22
CA TYR A 95 8.14 -2.43 -15.93
C TYR A 95 7.75 -1.26 -15.02
N ILE A 96 8.71 -0.82 -14.22
CA ILE A 96 8.53 0.32 -13.32
C ILE A 96 9.82 1.11 -13.19
N GLN A 97 9.68 2.43 -13.30
CA GLN A 97 10.68 3.40 -12.90
C GLN A 97 10.45 3.77 -11.44
N ILE A 98 11.46 3.59 -10.60
CA ILE A 98 11.43 4.01 -9.20
C ILE A 98 12.43 5.14 -9.02
N GLY A 99 11.92 6.36 -8.79
CA GLY A 99 12.75 7.55 -8.61
C GLY A 99 13.83 7.35 -7.56
N GLY A 100 15.08 7.63 -7.94
CA GLY A 100 16.27 7.43 -7.10
C GLY A 100 16.81 5.98 -7.06
N TYR A 101 16.08 5.00 -7.59
CA TYR A 101 16.50 3.59 -7.62
C TYR A 101 16.64 3.02 -9.03
N GLY A 102 15.95 3.57 -10.02
CA GLY A 102 16.12 3.25 -11.45
C GLY A 102 14.99 2.39 -12.01
N PHE A 103 15.29 1.76 -13.14
CA PHE A 103 14.33 1.04 -13.96
C PHE A 103 14.42 -0.48 -13.76
N PHE A 104 13.27 -1.13 -13.60
CA PHE A 104 13.15 -2.55 -13.25
C PHE A 104 12.04 -3.23 -14.05
N TYR A 105 12.17 -4.53 -14.29
CA TYR A 105 11.05 -5.37 -14.69
C TYR A 105 10.31 -5.96 -13.48
N MET A 106 9.04 -6.27 -13.64
CA MET A 106 8.12 -6.82 -12.64
C MET A 106 7.51 -8.12 -13.16
N GLY A 107 7.98 -9.25 -12.63
CA GLY A 107 7.51 -10.59 -12.99
C GLY A 107 8.11 -11.14 -14.29
N LYS A 108 7.98 -10.41 -15.41
CA LYS A 108 8.53 -10.81 -16.73
C LYS A 108 9.19 -9.63 -17.45
N ASP A 109 10.34 -9.88 -18.08
CA ASP A 109 11.04 -8.93 -18.97
C ASP A 109 10.58 -9.16 -20.42
N ILE A 110 9.35 -8.74 -20.75
CA ILE A 110 8.70 -9.04 -22.04
C ILE A 110 9.35 -8.37 -23.26
N ALA A 111 10.16 -7.34 -23.05
CA ALA A 111 10.89 -6.60 -24.07
C ALA A 111 12.41 -6.93 -24.04
N GLU A 112 12.83 -7.89 -23.21
CA GLU A 112 14.21 -8.39 -23.14
C GLU A 112 15.26 -7.29 -22.93
N LEU A 113 14.96 -6.33 -22.04
CA LEU A 113 15.81 -5.15 -21.82
C LEU A 113 17.04 -5.44 -20.97
N GLY A 114 17.09 -6.61 -20.31
CA GLY A 114 18.19 -6.98 -19.44
C GLY A 114 18.27 -6.13 -18.15
N VAL A 115 17.23 -5.35 -17.86
CA VAL A 115 17.09 -4.62 -16.61
C VAL A 115 16.97 -5.60 -15.44
N PRO A 116 17.37 -5.25 -14.22
CA PRO A 116 17.16 -6.13 -13.07
C PRO A 116 15.67 -6.27 -12.73
N ARG A 117 15.30 -7.42 -12.18
CA ARG A 117 13.98 -7.62 -11.54
C ARG A 117 13.84 -6.71 -10.32
N LEU A 118 12.63 -6.23 -10.08
CA LEU A 118 12.29 -5.58 -8.82
C LEU A 118 12.48 -6.54 -7.64
N SER A 119 13.50 -6.31 -6.81
CA SER A 119 13.82 -7.17 -5.67
C SER A 119 14.17 -6.37 -4.41
N GLY A 120 13.46 -6.65 -3.32
CA GLY A 120 13.60 -5.92 -2.07
C GLY A 120 12.53 -6.29 -1.04
N LYS A 121 12.46 -5.51 0.03
CA LYS A 121 11.48 -5.69 1.11
C LYS A 121 10.47 -4.54 1.10
N GLY A 122 9.22 -4.89 1.31
CA GLY A 122 8.10 -3.97 1.48
C GLY A 122 7.38 -4.17 2.80
N ILE A 123 6.32 -3.39 2.99
CA ILE A 123 5.38 -3.59 4.08
C ILE A 123 3.93 -3.46 3.61
N LEU A 124 3.06 -4.32 4.14
CA LEU A 124 1.65 -4.01 4.29
C LEU A 124 1.46 -3.23 5.59
N ARG A 125 0.72 -2.11 5.53
CA ARG A 125 0.48 -1.25 6.69
C ARG A 125 -1.00 -0.92 6.81
N ALA A 126 -1.60 -1.27 7.95
CA ALA A 126 -2.88 -0.71 8.37
C ALA A 126 -2.63 0.42 9.36
N ARG A 127 -3.31 1.56 9.20
CA ARG A 127 -3.14 2.73 10.07
C ARG A 127 -4.40 3.57 10.16
N VAL A 128 -4.54 4.32 11.25
CA VAL A 128 -5.43 5.49 11.32
C VAL A 128 -4.65 6.72 10.86
N LYS A 129 -5.22 7.52 9.96
CA LYS A 129 -4.58 8.72 9.41
C LYS A 129 -5.53 9.91 9.43
N THR A 130 -5.09 10.99 10.07
CA THR A 130 -5.76 12.29 10.00
C THR A 130 -5.63 12.88 8.59
N ARG A 131 -6.76 13.31 8.03
CA ARG A 131 -6.85 13.98 6.73
C ARG A 131 -7.01 15.49 6.88
N ASN A 132 -7.83 15.90 7.85
CA ASN A 132 -8.01 17.30 8.22
C ASN A 132 -8.34 17.38 9.71
N SER A 133 -7.40 17.91 10.50
CA SER A 133 -7.54 17.99 11.95
C SER A 133 -8.61 18.99 12.39
N ARG A 134 -8.73 20.13 11.71
CA ARG A 134 -9.72 21.18 12.03
C ARG A 134 -11.16 20.69 11.85
N LYS A 135 -11.39 19.80 10.88
CA LYS A 135 -12.71 19.22 10.59
C LYS A 135 -12.90 17.80 11.17
N ASN A 136 -11.99 17.32 12.02
CA ASN A 136 -11.98 15.96 12.55
C ASN A 136 -12.18 14.88 11.48
N LYS A 137 -11.60 15.08 10.29
CA LYS A 137 -11.62 14.09 9.21
C LYS A 137 -10.38 13.22 9.31
N TYR A 138 -10.58 11.93 9.50
CA TYR A 138 -9.54 10.90 9.53
C TYR A 138 -10.06 9.63 8.88
N GLY A 139 -9.23 8.61 8.69
CA GLY A 139 -9.65 7.32 8.18
C GLY A 139 -8.71 6.18 8.47
N PHE A 140 -9.24 4.98 8.35
CA PHE A 140 -8.55 3.72 8.54
C PHE A 140 -8.09 3.26 7.16
N LEU A 141 -6.78 3.13 6.96
CA LEU A 141 -6.16 2.94 5.66
C LEU A 141 -5.29 1.70 5.67
N VAL A 142 -5.33 0.94 4.58
CA VAL A 142 -4.35 -0.10 4.27
C VAL A 142 -3.52 0.35 3.08
N ALA A 143 -2.20 0.25 3.19
CA ALA A 143 -1.27 0.59 2.12
C ALA A 143 -0.19 -0.48 1.95
N ILE A 144 0.32 -0.60 0.74
CA ILE A 144 1.53 -1.36 0.41
C ILE A 144 2.65 -0.38 0.07
N LYS A 145 3.83 -0.60 0.67
CA LYS A 145 5.01 0.26 0.51
C LYS A 145 6.24 -0.58 0.23
N LEU A 146 7.19 -0.02 -0.51
CA LEU A 146 8.54 -0.56 -0.62
C LEU A 146 9.45 0.12 0.43
N ARG A 147 10.22 -0.66 1.18
CA ARG A 147 11.15 -0.15 2.21
C ARG A 147 12.58 -0.10 1.72
N SER A 148 13.04 -1.23 1.18
CA SER A 148 14.40 -1.39 0.66
C SER A 148 14.32 -2.04 -0.71
N LEU A 149 15.27 -1.66 -1.56
CA LEU A 149 15.36 -2.11 -2.93
C LEU A 149 16.82 -2.03 -3.35
N LYS A 150 17.29 -3.03 -4.10
CA LYS A 150 18.60 -2.95 -4.77
C LYS A 150 18.48 -1.98 -5.94
N GLN A 151 19.37 -1.00 -6.01
CA GLN A 151 19.39 -0.01 -7.09
C GLN A 151 19.67 -0.68 -8.45
N SER A 152 18.99 -0.22 -9.49
CA SER A 152 19.24 -0.59 -10.88
C SER A 152 20.36 0.26 -11.45
N THR A 153 21.17 -0.33 -12.33
CA THR A 153 22.19 0.36 -13.11
C THR A 153 21.59 1.17 -14.27
N GLN A 154 20.32 0.93 -14.60
CA GLN A 154 19.61 1.62 -15.68
C GLN A 154 18.54 2.56 -15.13
N ASP A 155 18.30 3.69 -15.81
CA ASP A 155 17.37 4.73 -15.42
C ASP A 155 16.82 5.46 -16.65
N ILE A 156 15.49 5.49 -16.80
CA ILE A 156 14.83 6.26 -17.86
C ILE A 156 15.14 7.76 -17.76
N GLU A 157 15.36 8.27 -16.54
CA GLU A 157 15.69 9.68 -16.30
C GLU A 157 17.20 9.98 -16.38
N GLU A 158 18.04 8.95 -16.61
CA GLU A 158 19.50 9.06 -16.74
C GLU A 158 20.19 9.78 -15.56
N LYS A 159 19.59 9.69 -14.36
CA LYS A 159 20.09 10.38 -13.17
C LYS A 159 21.20 9.59 -12.48
N ASN A 160 22.16 10.33 -11.93
CA ASN A 160 23.26 9.79 -11.12
C ASN A 160 24.18 8.83 -11.92
N GLY A 161 24.46 9.16 -13.19
CA GLY A 161 25.38 8.38 -14.04
C GLY A 161 24.84 7.02 -14.48
N ARG A 162 23.52 6.81 -14.40
CA ARG A 162 22.86 5.59 -14.88
C ARG A 162 22.45 5.76 -16.33
N GLU A 163 22.50 4.66 -17.07
CA GLU A 163 22.25 4.67 -18.51
C GLU A 163 20.76 4.50 -18.83
N PHE A 164 20.33 5.07 -19.95
CA PHE A 164 19.00 4.81 -20.49
C PHE A 164 18.84 3.31 -20.82
N PRO A 165 17.65 2.69 -20.60
CA PRO A 165 17.49 1.23 -20.69
C PRO A 165 17.57 0.62 -22.09
N PHE A 166 17.82 1.42 -23.12
CA PHE A 166 17.83 1.00 -24.51
C PHE A 166 19.04 1.63 -25.20
N LYS A 167 19.78 0.82 -25.96
CA LYS A 167 20.82 1.25 -26.90
C LYS A 167 20.51 0.64 -28.27
#